data_AF-A0A813PJ15-F1
#
_entry.id   AF-A0A813PJ15-F1
#
_cell.length_a   1.000
_cell.length_b   1.000
_cell.length_c   1.000
_cell.angle_alpha   90.00
_cell.angle_beta   90.00
_cell.angle_gamma   90.00
#
_symmetry.space_group_name_H-M   'P 1'
#
loop_
_entity.id
_entity.type
_entity.pdbx_description
1 polymer ?
#
loop_
_entity_poly.entity_id
_entity_poly.type
_entity_poly.pdbx_seq_one_letter_code
_entity_poly.pdbx_strand_id
1 'polypeptide(L)'
;MTEKTVLKRSSNAVQKEVSSYNELYQDSTSIDKRKNQYKTLITNYYSLSTDFYEYGWGQSFHFANRFRGETLAESIQRHESYLTLKMNLKPGDKVLDIGCGVGGPLRRIAYLTGAHVTGLTISEYQVQRAKTIGIPANCQFIQGGSFAGYDWCLTDIYDKENPIHNETKRLIEEGDALPELKTTHQLISDLKSVGFTIEENQIIPEGDIPWYQPLKGGDSFFSLNNLRASSIGRWLTRNMVWFMEKTWIAAQGSIETLEILEKAAVGLVRGGESGIFTPYFFFLARKS
;
A
#
# COMPACT_ATOMS: atom_id res chain seq x y z
N MET A 1 -5.66 13.12 31.08
CA MET A 1 -5.12 11.92 30.42
C MET A 1 -6.32 11.14 29.90
N THR A 2 -6.80 11.44 28.69
CA THR A 2 -8.03 10.86 28.13
C THR A 2 -7.69 9.57 27.39
N GLU A 3 -8.31 8.47 27.79
CA GLU A 3 -8.25 7.17 27.11
C GLU A 3 -8.64 7.33 25.63
N LYS A 4 -7.79 6.85 24.72
CA LYS A 4 -8.16 6.65 23.32
C LYS A 4 -9.03 5.40 23.25
N THR A 5 -10.35 5.57 23.15
CA THR A 5 -11.29 4.46 22.95
C THR A 5 -11.18 3.94 21.52
N VAL A 6 -10.65 2.73 21.36
CA VAL A 6 -10.72 1.97 20.10
C VAL A 6 -12.20 1.66 19.80
N LEU A 7 -12.66 1.91 18.57
CA LEU A 7 -14.01 1.58 18.14
C LEU A 7 -14.20 0.05 18.20
N LYS A 8 -15.02 -0.44 19.13
CA LYS A 8 -15.40 -1.86 19.19
C LYS A 8 -16.30 -2.20 18.00
N ARG A 9 -15.71 -2.80 16.97
CA ARG A 9 -16.43 -3.37 15.82
C ARG A 9 -17.16 -4.65 16.24
N SER A 10 -18.36 -4.87 15.71
CA SER A 10 -19.15 -6.06 16.05
C SER A 10 -18.59 -7.31 15.37
N SER A 11 -18.61 -8.42 16.10
CA SER A 11 -18.33 -9.78 15.67
C SER A 11 -18.67 -10.08 14.22
N ASN A 12 -19.93 -9.82 13.88
CA ASN A 12 -20.55 -10.23 12.63
C ASN A 12 -20.10 -9.37 11.45
N ALA A 13 -19.66 -8.13 11.69
CA ALA A 13 -19.16 -7.26 10.64
C ALA A 13 -17.75 -7.69 10.21
N VAL A 14 -16.87 -7.96 11.18
CA VAL A 14 -15.51 -8.45 10.92
C VAL A 14 -15.56 -9.78 10.17
N GLN A 15 -16.40 -10.71 10.62
CA GLN A 15 -16.53 -12.05 10.03
C GLN A 15 -17.09 -12.03 8.60
N LYS A 16 -17.87 -10.99 8.24
CA LYS A 16 -18.41 -10.81 6.89
C LYS A 16 -17.35 -10.25 5.93
N GLU A 17 -16.49 -9.35 6.39
CA GLU A 17 -15.38 -8.79 5.60
C GLU A 17 -14.29 -9.81 5.35
N VAL A 18 -13.96 -10.57 6.38
CA VAL A 18 -13.18 -11.82 6.35
C VAL A 18 -13.66 -12.77 5.25
N SER A 19 -14.95 -13.11 5.27
CA SER A 19 -15.53 -14.05 4.32
C SER A 19 -15.43 -13.49 2.90
N SER A 20 -15.71 -12.18 2.74
CA SER A 20 -15.59 -11.48 1.47
C SER A 20 -14.15 -11.35 0.98
N TYR A 21 -13.16 -11.25 1.86
CA TYR A 21 -11.73 -11.23 1.50
C TYR A 21 -11.28 -12.62 1.03
N ASN A 22 -11.57 -13.66 1.81
CA ASN A 22 -11.23 -15.03 1.50
C ASN A 22 -11.88 -15.51 0.19
N GLU A 23 -13.13 -15.11 -0.10
CA GLU A 23 -13.81 -15.40 -1.38
C GLU A 23 -13.06 -14.84 -2.61
N LEU A 24 -12.40 -13.69 -2.49
CA LEU A 24 -11.66 -13.08 -3.61
C LEU A 24 -10.32 -13.79 -3.88
N TYR A 25 -9.81 -14.53 -2.91
CA TYR A 25 -8.60 -15.36 -3.02
C TYR A 25 -8.90 -16.87 -3.15
N GLN A 26 -10.18 -17.29 -3.28
CA GLN A 26 -10.52 -18.67 -3.64
C GLN A 26 -10.04 -19.02 -5.06
N ASP A 27 -9.67 -20.28 -5.29
CA ASP A 27 -9.13 -20.77 -6.57
C ASP A 27 -10.07 -20.56 -7.77
N SER A 28 -11.37 -20.43 -7.51
CA SER A 28 -12.39 -20.19 -8.52
C SER A 28 -12.49 -18.74 -9.00
N THR A 29 -11.79 -17.79 -8.35
CA THR A 29 -11.89 -16.35 -8.66
C THR A 29 -10.80 -15.90 -9.64
N SER A 30 -11.21 -15.34 -10.78
CA SER A 30 -10.31 -14.83 -11.81
C SER A 30 -9.55 -13.57 -11.38
N ILE A 31 -8.37 -13.37 -11.98
CA ILE A 31 -7.55 -12.14 -11.80
C ILE A 31 -8.36 -10.90 -12.18
N ASP A 32 -9.15 -10.94 -13.25
CA ASP A 32 -9.97 -9.81 -13.68
C ASP A 32 -11.04 -9.46 -12.65
N LYS A 33 -11.62 -10.45 -11.98
CA LYS A 33 -12.57 -10.21 -10.88
C LYS A 33 -11.86 -9.58 -9.69
N ARG A 34 -10.63 -9.99 -9.35
CA ARG A 34 -9.79 -9.32 -8.33
C ARG A 34 -9.43 -7.89 -8.72
N LYS A 35 -9.08 -7.61 -9.99
CA LYS A 35 -8.79 -6.26 -10.50
C LYS A 35 -10.04 -5.37 -10.49
N ASN A 36 -11.19 -5.89 -10.89
CA ASN A 36 -12.45 -5.14 -10.92
C ASN A 36 -13.03 -4.90 -9.52
N GLN A 37 -12.82 -5.85 -8.60
CA GLN A 37 -13.18 -5.74 -7.19
C GLN A 37 -11.98 -5.32 -6.33
N TYR A 38 -10.93 -4.77 -6.96
CA TYR A 38 -9.70 -4.39 -6.27
C TYR A 38 -9.99 -3.42 -5.14
N LYS A 39 -10.91 -2.49 -5.40
CA LYS A 39 -11.42 -1.57 -4.39
C LYS A 39 -12.02 -2.30 -3.19
N THR A 40 -12.77 -3.38 -3.37
CA THR A 40 -13.35 -4.19 -2.28
C THR A 40 -12.29 -5.04 -1.57
N LEU A 41 -11.35 -5.63 -2.31
CA LEU A 41 -10.21 -6.40 -1.78
C LEU A 41 -9.36 -5.55 -0.82
N ILE A 42 -8.95 -4.39 -1.32
CA ILE A 42 -8.24 -3.33 -0.60
C ILE A 42 -9.12 -2.86 0.55
N THR A 43 -10.39 -2.51 0.32
CA THR A 43 -11.27 -2.04 1.41
C THR A 43 -11.39 -3.05 2.55
N ASN A 44 -11.45 -4.36 2.28
CA ASN A 44 -11.51 -5.38 3.34
C ASN A 44 -10.16 -5.55 4.06
N TYR A 45 -9.04 -5.64 3.33
CA TYR A 45 -7.70 -5.71 3.95
C TYR A 45 -7.40 -4.48 4.80
N TYR A 46 -7.65 -3.29 4.23
CA TYR A 46 -7.53 -2.05 4.96
C TYR A 46 -8.56 -2.03 6.10
N SER A 47 -9.82 -2.43 5.96
CA SER A 47 -10.75 -2.43 7.11
C SER A 47 -10.26 -3.31 8.27
N LEU A 48 -9.55 -4.40 7.99
CA LEU A 48 -8.91 -5.26 9.00
C LEU A 48 -7.63 -4.63 9.60
N SER A 49 -6.84 -3.89 8.82
CA SER A 49 -5.58 -3.27 9.26
C SER A 49 -5.73 -1.78 9.66
N THR A 50 -6.87 -1.16 9.39
CA THR A 50 -7.12 0.29 9.49
C THR A 50 -7.33 0.72 10.92
N ASP A 51 -7.86 -0.11 11.83
CA ASP A 51 -7.86 0.28 13.25
C ASP A 51 -6.42 0.45 13.80
N PHE A 52 -5.43 -0.19 13.16
CA PHE A 52 -3.99 -0.04 13.44
C PHE A 52 -3.38 1.17 12.71
N TYR A 53 -3.79 1.44 11.47
CA TYR A 53 -3.33 2.60 10.68
C TYR A 53 -4.03 3.93 11.01
N GLU A 54 -5.30 3.94 11.45
CA GLU A 54 -6.04 5.11 11.95
C GLU A 54 -5.52 5.59 13.30
N TYR A 55 -4.96 4.68 14.10
CA TYR A 55 -4.17 5.09 15.26
C TYR A 55 -2.93 5.92 14.87
N GLY A 56 -2.45 5.78 13.62
CA GLY A 56 -1.21 6.37 13.12
C GLY A 56 -1.31 7.47 12.05
N TRP A 57 -2.32 7.53 11.16
CA TRP A 57 -2.13 8.25 9.87
C TRP A 57 -3.25 9.18 9.33
N GLY A 58 -4.55 8.97 9.57
CA GLY A 58 -5.58 9.80 8.91
C GLY A 58 -5.58 9.70 7.37
N GLN A 59 -6.36 10.51 6.65
CA GLN A 59 -6.74 10.22 5.25
C GLN A 59 -6.73 11.47 4.32
N SER A 60 -6.02 11.48 3.19
CA SER A 60 -6.63 10.97 1.94
C SER A 60 -5.68 10.81 0.73
N PHE A 61 -6.15 10.00 -0.22
CA PHE A 61 -5.67 9.64 -1.56
C PHE A 61 -6.89 9.17 -2.41
N HIS A 62 -7.91 10.02 -2.66
CA HIS A 62 -9.21 9.48 -3.16
C HIS A 62 -10.20 10.44 -3.85
N PHE A 63 -11.26 9.82 -4.41
CA PHE A 63 -12.49 10.44 -4.93
C PHE A 63 -13.36 11.07 -3.83
N ALA A 64 -14.22 12.03 -4.22
CA ALA A 64 -15.13 12.73 -3.33
C ALA A 64 -16.60 12.34 -3.50
N ASN A 65 -17.28 12.04 -2.40
CA ASN A 65 -18.74 11.81 -2.38
C ASN A 65 -19.48 13.14 -2.67
N ARG A 66 -20.60 13.15 -3.40
CA ARG A 66 -21.31 14.37 -3.83
C ARG A 66 -22.73 14.42 -3.26
N PHE A 67 -23.03 15.47 -2.48
CA PHE A 67 -24.35 15.60 -1.84
C PHE A 67 -25.40 16.23 -2.78
N ARG A 68 -26.69 16.03 -2.49
CA ARG A 68 -27.79 16.58 -3.30
C ARG A 68 -27.74 18.11 -3.22
N GLY A 69 -27.57 18.76 -4.38
CA GLY A 69 -27.37 20.22 -4.49
C GLY A 69 -25.91 20.66 -4.60
N GLU A 70 -24.95 19.74 -4.42
CA GLU A 70 -23.51 20.01 -4.55
C GLU A 70 -23.07 19.74 -6.01
N THR A 71 -22.26 20.64 -6.58
CA THR A 71 -21.56 20.39 -7.85
C THR A 71 -20.38 19.45 -7.63
N LEU A 72 -19.88 18.81 -8.71
CA LEU A 72 -18.71 17.93 -8.62
C LEU A 72 -17.46 18.70 -8.13
N ALA A 73 -17.31 19.96 -8.56
CA ALA A 73 -16.20 20.82 -8.15
C ALA A 73 -16.25 21.16 -6.66
N GLU A 74 -17.45 21.35 -6.09
CA GLU A 74 -17.65 21.57 -4.66
C GLU A 74 -17.40 20.29 -3.86
N SER A 75 -17.83 19.13 -4.36
CA SER A 75 -17.56 17.85 -3.69
C SER A 75 -16.06 17.56 -3.63
N ILE A 76 -15.33 17.83 -4.72
CA ILE A 76 -13.87 17.66 -4.77
C ILE A 76 -13.19 18.70 -3.89
N GLN A 77 -13.58 19.98 -3.93
CA GLN A 77 -13.00 21.00 -3.03
C GLN A 77 -13.25 20.70 -1.55
N ARG A 78 -14.41 20.17 -1.17
CA ARG A 78 -14.67 19.73 0.20
C ARG A 78 -13.78 18.55 0.56
N HIS A 79 -13.56 17.63 -0.37
CA HIS A 79 -12.69 16.48 -0.15
C HIS A 79 -11.21 16.87 -0.08
N GLU A 80 -10.75 17.80 -0.92
CA GLU A 80 -9.43 18.42 -0.88
C GLU A 80 -9.24 19.24 0.41
N SER A 81 -10.27 19.97 0.87
CA SER A 81 -10.24 20.66 2.15
C SER A 81 -10.17 19.68 3.34
N TYR A 82 -10.86 18.53 3.25
CA TYR A 82 -10.77 17.45 4.24
C TYR A 82 -9.39 16.78 4.25
N LEU A 83 -8.84 16.46 3.07
CA LEU A 83 -7.46 16.04 2.83
C LEU A 83 -6.46 16.92 3.55
N THR A 84 -6.60 18.21 3.29
CA THR A 84 -5.72 19.26 3.79
C THR A 84 -5.80 19.36 5.32
N LEU A 85 -7.01 19.30 5.89
CA LEU A 85 -7.25 19.24 7.34
C LEU A 85 -6.64 17.97 7.97
N LYS A 86 -6.75 16.82 7.31
CA LYS A 86 -6.24 15.52 7.80
C LYS A 86 -4.72 15.40 7.74
N MET A 87 -4.08 15.94 6.70
CA MET A 87 -2.62 16.00 6.59
C MET A 87 -2.00 16.90 7.68
N ASN A 88 -2.82 17.73 8.36
CA ASN A 88 -2.40 18.63 9.44
C ASN A 88 -1.21 19.53 9.06
N LEU A 89 -1.11 19.84 7.76
CA LEU A 89 -0.02 20.63 7.20
C LEU A 89 0.03 21.99 7.88
N LYS A 90 1.24 22.43 8.18
CA LYS A 90 1.54 23.73 8.77
C LYS A 90 2.15 24.66 7.73
N PRO A 91 2.05 25.98 7.95
CA PRO A 91 2.77 26.94 7.13
C PRO A 91 4.26 26.57 7.08
N GLY A 92 4.80 26.45 5.87
CA GLY A 92 6.20 26.06 5.64
C GLY A 92 6.47 24.58 5.31
N ASP A 93 5.50 23.67 5.48
CA ASP A 93 5.67 22.25 5.10
C ASP A 93 5.86 22.09 3.58
N LYS A 94 6.58 21.06 3.13
CA LYS A 94 6.83 20.80 1.70
C LYS A 94 6.00 19.62 1.19
N VAL A 95 5.31 19.80 0.07
CA VAL A 95 4.40 18.81 -0.54
C VAL A 95 4.73 18.60 -2.02
N LEU A 96 4.65 17.34 -2.50
CA LEU A 96 4.82 16.97 -3.91
C LEU A 96 3.50 16.39 -4.47
N ASP A 97 2.99 16.97 -5.54
CA ASP A 97 1.78 16.54 -6.27
C ASP A 97 2.19 15.94 -7.63
N ILE A 98 2.19 14.61 -7.73
CA ILE A 98 2.62 13.86 -8.93
C ILE A 98 1.40 13.65 -9.85
N GLY A 99 1.47 14.20 -11.06
CA GLY A 99 0.31 14.24 -11.97
C GLY A 99 -0.62 15.42 -11.70
N CYS A 100 -0.06 16.56 -11.28
CA CYS A 100 -0.80 17.73 -10.78
C CYS A 100 -1.73 18.42 -11.81
N GLY A 101 -1.67 18.03 -13.09
CA GLY A 101 -2.45 18.64 -14.16
C GLY A 101 -2.19 20.15 -14.28
N VAL A 102 -3.27 20.94 -14.34
CA VAL A 102 -3.19 22.42 -14.31
C VAL A 102 -3.18 23.00 -12.89
N GLY A 103 -3.02 22.18 -11.86
CA GLY A 103 -2.77 22.66 -10.50
C GLY A 103 -3.96 22.94 -9.61
N GLY A 104 -5.14 22.37 -9.87
CA GLY A 104 -6.34 22.59 -9.05
C GLY A 104 -6.14 22.23 -7.57
N PRO A 105 -5.87 20.94 -7.27
CA PRO A 105 -5.64 20.48 -5.89
C PRO A 105 -4.43 21.16 -5.24
N LEU A 106 -3.32 21.28 -5.99
CA LEU A 106 -2.11 21.97 -5.56
C LEU A 106 -2.37 23.38 -5.03
N ARG A 107 -3.12 24.21 -5.76
CA ARG A 107 -3.45 25.58 -5.32
C ARG A 107 -4.32 25.59 -4.06
N ARG A 108 -5.25 24.64 -3.96
CA ARG A 108 -6.15 24.51 -2.81
C ARG A 108 -5.38 24.17 -1.54
N ILE A 109 -4.46 23.20 -1.61
CA ILE A 109 -3.61 22.79 -0.48
C ILE A 109 -2.76 23.98 0.00
N ALA A 110 -2.08 24.65 -0.94
CA ALA A 110 -1.22 25.77 -0.64
C ALA A 110 -1.97 26.94 0.01
N TYR A 111 -3.16 27.26 -0.49
CA TYR A 111 -4.01 28.33 0.05
C TYR A 111 -4.49 28.03 1.47
N LEU A 112 -4.93 26.80 1.73
CA LEU A 112 -5.52 26.43 3.01
C LEU A 112 -4.50 26.24 4.15
N THR A 113 -3.23 26.03 3.82
CA THR A 113 -2.20 25.62 4.80
C THR A 113 -0.99 26.55 4.89
N GLY A 114 -0.72 27.32 3.84
CA GLY A 114 0.57 28.00 3.70
C GLY A 114 1.76 27.06 3.43
N ALA A 115 1.51 25.78 3.13
CA ALA A 115 2.55 24.84 2.74
C ALA A 115 3.14 25.17 1.36
N HIS A 116 4.39 24.78 1.13
CA HIS A 116 5.06 24.86 -0.16
C HIS A 116 4.74 23.64 -1.01
N VAL A 117 4.07 23.82 -2.15
CA VAL A 117 3.62 22.69 -2.98
C VAL A 117 4.33 22.67 -4.35
N THR A 118 4.93 21.54 -4.69
CA THR A 118 5.58 21.28 -5.98
C THR A 118 4.70 20.36 -6.81
N GLY A 119 4.26 20.81 -7.98
CA GLY A 119 3.49 19.99 -8.92
C GLY A 119 4.38 19.43 -10.02
N LEU A 120 4.28 18.14 -10.27
CA LEU A 120 4.99 17.44 -11.36
C LEU A 120 3.99 17.01 -12.44
N THR A 121 4.18 17.48 -13.68
CA THR A 121 3.38 17.03 -14.84
C THR A 121 4.25 16.85 -16.09
N ILE A 122 3.78 16.02 -17.02
CA ILE A 122 4.43 15.82 -18.34
C ILE A 122 4.04 16.85 -19.38
N SER A 123 2.92 17.55 -19.18
CA SER A 123 2.39 18.42 -20.21
C SER A 123 2.90 19.84 -20.00
N GLU A 124 3.80 20.28 -20.89
CA GLU A 124 4.24 21.68 -20.94
C GLU A 124 3.03 22.63 -21.04
N TYR A 125 2.05 22.27 -21.86
CA TYR A 125 0.79 23.02 -21.98
C TYR A 125 0.06 23.16 -20.63
N GLN A 126 0.03 22.12 -19.80
CA GLN A 126 -0.58 22.22 -18.47
C GLN A 126 0.22 23.12 -17.52
N VAL A 127 1.56 23.11 -17.62
CA VAL A 127 2.42 24.04 -16.87
C VAL A 127 2.17 25.49 -17.31
N GLN A 128 2.10 25.74 -18.62
CA GLN A 128 1.79 27.06 -19.17
C GLN A 128 0.38 27.50 -18.75
N ARG A 129 -0.61 26.62 -18.84
CA ARG A 129 -1.99 26.89 -18.41
C ARG A 129 -2.07 27.18 -16.91
N ALA A 130 -1.33 26.45 -16.07
CA ALA A 130 -1.25 26.71 -14.63
C ALA A 130 -0.66 28.11 -14.36
N LYS A 131 0.39 28.51 -15.08
CA LYS A 131 0.97 29.87 -15.01
C LYS A 131 -0.05 30.94 -15.41
N THR A 132 -0.83 30.72 -16.48
CA THR A 132 -1.90 31.65 -16.91
C THR A 132 -3.04 31.76 -15.90
N ILE A 133 -3.42 30.65 -15.25
CA ILE A 133 -4.44 30.64 -14.19
C ILE A 133 -3.96 31.38 -12.93
N GLY A 134 -2.64 31.46 -12.74
CA GLY A 134 -2.01 32.04 -11.56
C GLY A 134 -1.56 30.96 -10.59
N ILE A 135 -0.31 31.05 -10.14
CA ILE A 135 0.31 30.12 -9.22
C ILE A 135 0.63 30.90 -7.93
N PRO A 136 0.19 30.43 -6.75
CA PRO A 136 0.56 31.03 -5.48
C PRO A 136 2.08 31.11 -5.30
N ALA A 137 2.57 32.12 -4.58
CA ALA A 137 4.01 32.33 -4.39
C ALA A 137 4.72 31.16 -3.69
N ASN A 138 3.98 30.38 -2.89
CA ASN A 138 4.45 29.16 -2.24
C ASN A 138 4.34 27.90 -3.12
N CYS A 139 4.02 28.03 -4.41
CA CYS A 139 3.86 26.90 -5.31
C CYS A 139 4.82 26.94 -6.50
N GLN A 140 5.22 25.76 -6.98
CA GLN A 140 6.00 25.61 -8.20
C GLN A 140 5.48 24.46 -9.07
N PHE A 141 5.68 24.57 -10.39
CA PHE A 141 5.35 23.52 -11.36
C PHE A 141 6.63 23.13 -12.09
N ILE A 142 6.90 21.84 -12.11
CA ILE A 142 8.05 21.25 -12.81
C ILE A 142 7.49 20.42 -13.95
N GLN A 143 7.99 20.67 -15.15
CA GLN A 143 7.76 19.80 -16.30
C GLN A 143 8.78 18.67 -16.25
N GLY A 144 8.28 17.44 -16.19
CA GLY A 144 9.14 16.27 -16.16
C GLY A 144 10.01 16.17 -14.92
N GLY A 145 10.79 15.09 -14.82
CA GLY A 145 11.65 14.81 -13.68
C GLY A 145 12.06 13.35 -13.62
N SER A 146 13.13 13.08 -12.87
CA SER A 146 13.54 11.71 -12.54
C SER A 146 12.76 11.23 -11.32
N PHE A 147 12.25 10.01 -11.41
CA PHE A 147 11.51 9.28 -10.40
C PHE A 147 12.23 7.95 -10.18
N ALA A 148 12.71 7.73 -8.97
CA ALA A 148 13.36 6.49 -8.58
C ALA A 148 12.48 5.76 -7.55
N GLY A 149 12.40 4.45 -7.66
CA GLY A 149 11.60 3.63 -6.76
C GLY A 149 12.17 2.23 -6.58
N TYR A 150 11.72 1.60 -5.50
CA TYR A 150 11.85 0.16 -5.26
C TYR A 150 10.44 -0.43 -5.26
N ASP A 151 10.26 -1.56 -5.92
CA ASP A 151 8.98 -2.26 -5.95
C ASP A 151 9.15 -3.76 -5.73
N TRP A 152 8.05 -4.39 -5.34
CA TRP A 152 7.95 -5.81 -5.09
C TRP A 152 7.60 -6.53 -6.38
N CYS A 153 8.53 -7.34 -6.87
CA CYS A 153 8.40 -7.97 -8.18
C CYS A 153 8.70 -9.46 -8.13
N LEU A 154 8.06 -10.18 -9.04
CA LEU A 154 8.49 -11.51 -9.44
C LEU A 154 9.71 -11.37 -10.35
N THR A 155 10.74 -12.18 -10.08
CA THR A 155 11.98 -12.21 -10.88
C THR A 155 11.82 -13.12 -12.09
N ASP A 156 12.84 -13.17 -12.95
CA ASP A 156 12.85 -14.04 -14.12
C ASP A 156 12.95 -15.54 -13.77
N ILE A 157 13.21 -15.87 -12.50
CA ILE A 157 13.18 -17.25 -11.97
C ILE A 157 11.74 -17.74 -11.81
N TYR A 158 10.77 -16.82 -11.65
CA TYR A 158 9.37 -17.18 -11.54
C TYR A 158 8.88 -17.92 -12.80
N ASP A 159 8.19 -19.02 -12.56
CA ASP A 159 7.65 -19.90 -13.60
C ASP A 159 6.18 -20.13 -13.30
N LYS A 160 5.33 -19.66 -14.23
CA LYS A 160 3.88 -19.76 -14.13
C LYS A 160 3.37 -21.20 -14.22
N GLU A 161 4.16 -22.12 -14.75
CA GLU A 161 3.79 -23.55 -14.84
C GLU A 161 4.21 -24.32 -13.57
N ASN A 162 5.04 -23.72 -12.70
CA ASN A 162 5.49 -24.34 -11.47
C ASN A 162 4.46 -24.12 -10.33
N PRO A 163 3.81 -25.18 -9.80
CA PRO A 163 2.80 -25.05 -8.77
C PRO A 163 3.32 -24.43 -7.46
N ILE A 164 4.60 -24.66 -7.12
CA ILE A 164 5.22 -24.10 -5.91
C ILE A 164 5.44 -22.59 -6.06
N HIS A 165 5.82 -22.14 -7.26
CA HIS A 165 5.97 -20.71 -7.55
C HIS A 165 4.62 -20.00 -7.47
N ASN A 166 3.57 -20.60 -8.04
CA ASN A 166 2.21 -20.09 -7.98
C ASN A 166 1.65 -20.04 -6.55
N GLU A 167 1.87 -21.08 -5.75
CA GLU A 167 1.47 -21.10 -4.33
C GLU A 167 2.20 -20.00 -3.56
N THR A 168 3.51 -19.85 -3.76
CA THR A 168 4.32 -18.83 -3.08
C THR A 168 3.87 -17.42 -3.46
N LYS A 169 3.66 -17.16 -4.76
CA LYS A 169 3.07 -15.91 -5.25
C LYS A 169 1.72 -15.62 -4.60
N ARG A 170 0.84 -16.62 -4.51
CA ARG A 170 -0.49 -16.48 -3.88
C ARG A 170 -0.37 -16.15 -2.39
N LEU A 171 0.54 -16.79 -1.66
CA LEU A 171 0.76 -16.51 -0.25
C LEU A 171 1.20 -15.06 -0.02
N ILE A 172 2.08 -14.53 -0.87
CA ILE A 172 2.49 -13.12 -0.82
C ILE A 172 1.30 -12.21 -1.18
N GLU A 173 0.58 -12.51 -2.27
CA GLU A 173 -0.59 -11.72 -2.69
C GLU A 173 -1.69 -11.68 -1.62
N GLU A 174 -1.99 -12.80 -0.98
CA GLU A 174 -3.02 -12.90 0.06
C GLU A 174 -2.55 -12.35 1.41
N GLY A 175 -1.29 -12.57 1.78
CA GLY A 175 -0.73 -12.09 3.03
C GLY A 175 -0.55 -10.57 3.07
N ASP A 176 -0.12 -10.00 1.94
CA ASP A 176 0.18 -8.57 1.80
C ASP A 176 -0.93 -7.80 1.05
N ALA A 177 -2.06 -8.46 0.76
CA ALA A 177 -3.21 -7.93 0.02
C ALA A 177 -2.85 -7.26 -1.31
N LEU A 178 -1.93 -7.87 -2.03
CA LEU A 178 -1.59 -7.46 -3.39
C LEU A 178 -2.62 -8.06 -4.35
N PRO A 179 -3.15 -7.27 -5.29
CA PRO A 179 -4.12 -7.77 -6.28
C PRO A 179 -3.48 -8.75 -7.25
N GLU A 180 -2.24 -8.44 -7.61
CA GLU A 180 -1.39 -9.16 -8.52
C GLU A 180 0.04 -8.67 -8.32
N LEU A 181 0.94 -9.61 -8.04
CA LEU A 181 2.37 -9.38 -8.17
C LEU A 181 2.76 -9.35 -9.64
N LYS A 182 3.44 -8.28 -10.03
CA LYS A 182 3.96 -8.10 -11.38
C LYS A 182 5.37 -8.65 -11.50
N THR A 183 5.74 -9.07 -12.70
CA THR A 183 7.15 -9.32 -13.01
C THR A 183 7.88 -7.99 -13.17
N THR A 184 9.20 -8.01 -13.00
CA THR A 184 10.09 -6.86 -13.30
C THR A 184 9.79 -6.27 -14.69
N HIS A 185 9.65 -7.12 -15.70
CA HIS A 185 9.32 -6.72 -17.06
C HIS A 185 7.95 -6.05 -17.19
N GLN A 186 6.93 -6.56 -16.50
CA GLN A 186 5.60 -5.99 -16.52
C GLN A 186 5.58 -4.60 -15.88
N LEU A 187 6.27 -4.42 -14.74
CA LEU A 187 6.39 -3.11 -14.10
C LEU A 187 7.04 -2.07 -15.03
N ILE A 188 8.14 -2.46 -15.70
CA ILE A 188 8.81 -1.61 -16.68
C ILE A 188 7.91 -1.27 -17.87
N SER A 189 7.16 -2.24 -18.38
CA SER A 189 6.18 -2.03 -19.45
C SER A 189 5.10 -1.02 -19.02
N ASP A 190 4.59 -1.16 -17.80
CA ASP A 190 3.55 -0.28 -17.26
C ASP A 190 4.07 1.16 -17.08
N LEU A 191 5.28 1.34 -16.56
CA LEU A 191 5.94 2.66 -16.46
C LEU A 191 6.07 3.31 -17.84
N LYS A 192 6.50 2.56 -18.85
CA LYS A 192 6.59 3.03 -20.24
C LYS A 192 5.22 3.41 -20.80
N SER A 193 4.18 2.61 -20.52
CA SER A 193 2.82 2.85 -21.00
C SER A 193 2.23 4.19 -20.53
N VAL A 194 2.65 4.69 -19.36
CA VAL A 194 2.21 5.98 -18.79
C VAL A 194 3.18 7.14 -19.07
N GLY A 195 4.11 6.95 -20.02
CA GLY A 195 4.98 7.98 -20.55
C GLY A 195 6.28 8.20 -19.78
N PHE A 196 6.73 7.24 -18.97
CA PHE A 196 8.10 7.28 -18.44
C PHE A 196 9.09 6.66 -19.42
N THR A 197 10.26 7.29 -19.55
CA THR A 197 11.45 6.67 -20.12
C THR A 197 12.24 6.04 -18.99
N ILE A 198 12.68 4.79 -19.15
CA ILE A 198 13.48 4.11 -18.12
C ILE A 198 14.96 4.43 -18.36
N GLU A 199 15.60 5.04 -17.39
CA GLU A 199 17.04 5.37 -17.42
C GLU A 199 17.86 4.20 -16.86
N GLU A 200 17.41 3.58 -15.77
CA GLU A 200 18.04 2.45 -15.12
C GLU A 200 16.98 1.53 -14.52
N ASN A 201 17.23 0.22 -14.50
CA ASN A 201 16.47 -0.71 -13.66
C ASN A 201 17.31 -1.96 -13.40
N GLN A 202 17.22 -2.48 -12.18
CA GLN A 202 17.94 -3.67 -11.75
C GLN A 202 17.36 -4.22 -10.45
N ILE A 203 17.54 -5.50 -10.20
CA ILE A 203 17.39 -6.04 -8.85
C ILE A 203 18.67 -5.70 -8.09
N ILE A 204 18.55 -4.96 -6.99
CA ILE A 204 19.72 -4.63 -6.17
C ILE A 204 20.23 -5.91 -5.48
N PRO A 205 21.55 -6.21 -5.58
CA PRO A 205 22.12 -7.38 -4.93
C PRO A 205 21.88 -7.37 -3.42
N GLU A 206 21.64 -8.56 -2.86
CA GLU A 206 21.54 -8.73 -1.41
C GLU A 206 22.91 -8.55 -0.74
N GLY A 207 22.89 -8.06 0.50
CA GLY A 207 24.07 -8.02 1.36
C GLY A 207 24.34 -9.36 2.04
N ASP A 208 25.21 -9.37 3.05
CA ASP A 208 25.60 -10.59 3.78
C ASP A 208 24.43 -11.27 4.53
N ILE A 209 23.38 -10.50 4.81
CA ILE A 209 22.17 -10.94 5.51
C ILE A 209 20.98 -10.86 4.54
N PRO A 210 20.31 -11.99 4.24
CA PRO A 210 19.13 -11.99 3.39
C PRO A 210 17.99 -11.16 4.01
N TRP A 211 17.28 -10.40 3.17
CA TRP A 211 16.23 -9.47 3.63
C TRP A 211 15.06 -10.16 4.35
N TYR A 212 14.82 -11.44 4.05
CA TYR A 212 13.77 -12.25 4.67
C TYR A 212 14.20 -12.89 6.00
N GLN A 213 15.46 -12.78 6.41
CA GLN A 213 15.96 -13.35 7.67
C GLN A 213 15.14 -12.91 8.90
N PRO A 214 14.71 -11.63 9.04
CA PRO A 214 13.85 -11.21 10.16
C PRO A 214 12.49 -11.92 10.20
N LEU A 215 11.95 -12.34 9.05
CA LEU A 215 10.67 -13.02 8.93
C LEU A 215 10.78 -14.53 9.21
N LYS A 216 11.95 -15.11 8.88
CA LYS A 216 12.26 -16.53 9.11
C LYS A 216 12.44 -16.85 10.60
N GLY A 217 12.97 -15.88 11.37
CA GLY A 217 13.43 -16.09 12.74
C GLY A 217 14.81 -16.76 12.77
N GLY A 218 15.67 -16.38 13.72
CA GLY A 218 17.03 -16.92 13.81
C GLY A 218 17.13 -18.29 14.49
N ASP A 219 18.22 -19.02 14.22
CA ASP A 219 18.51 -20.38 14.72
C ASP A 219 18.82 -20.47 16.23
N SER A 220 18.82 -19.34 16.96
CA SER A 220 19.18 -19.31 18.38
C SER A 220 17.93 -19.38 19.28
N PHE A 221 17.82 -20.49 20.02
CA PHE A 221 16.74 -20.83 20.96
C PHE A 221 16.56 -19.83 22.12
N PHE A 222 17.52 -18.94 22.35
CA PHE A 222 17.57 -18.05 23.54
C PHE A 222 17.14 -16.59 23.27
N SER A 223 16.72 -16.23 22.06
CA SER A 223 16.19 -14.89 21.75
C SER A 223 14.66 -14.89 21.68
N LEU A 224 14.00 -14.09 22.53
CA LEU A 224 12.53 -13.90 22.54
C LEU A 224 11.98 -13.46 21.17
N ASN A 225 12.76 -12.68 20.41
CA ASN A 225 12.38 -12.25 19.05
C ASN A 225 12.44 -13.41 18.04
N ASN A 226 13.40 -14.34 18.19
CA ASN A 226 13.51 -15.52 17.34
C ASN A 226 12.45 -16.57 17.68
N LEU A 227 12.11 -16.71 18.96
CA LEU A 227 11.02 -17.61 19.38
C LEU A 227 9.72 -17.22 18.68
N ARG A 228 9.35 -15.92 18.69
CA ARG A 228 8.12 -15.41 18.05
C ARG A 228 8.02 -15.71 16.55
N ALA A 229 9.14 -15.67 15.83
CA ALA A 229 9.20 -15.97 14.39
C ALA A 229 9.38 -17.47 14.07
N SER A 230 9.73 -18.31 15.05
CA SER A 230 9.86 -19.76 14.87
C SER A 230 8.51 -20.45 14.68
N SER A 231 8.49 -21.64 14.09
CA SER A 231 7.26 -22.44 13.96
C SER A 231 6.61 -22.78 15.30
N ILE A 232 7.42 -23.02 16.35
CA ILE A 232 6.92 -23.24 17.72
C ILE A 232 6.29 -21.98 18.29
N GLY A 233 6.92 -20.82 18.12
CA GLY A 233 6.38 -19.57 18.67
C GLY A 233 5.20 -19.03 17.89
N ARG A 234 5.14 -19.25 16.57
CA ARG A 234 3.92 -19.03 15.77
C ARG A 234 2.77 -19.90 16.29
N TRP A 235 3.02 -21.19 16.50
CA TRP A 235 2.02 -22.09 17.10
C TRP A 235 1.57 -21.63 18.51
N LEU A 236 2.50 -21.28 19.39
CA LEU A 236 2.17 -20.78 20.74
C LEU A 236 1.38 -19.48 20.68
N THR A 237 1.80 -18.53 19.84
CA THR A 237 1.15 -17.23 19.65
C THR A 237 -0.26 -17.43 19.11
N ARG A 238 -0.45 -18.32 18.13
CA ARG A 238 -1.76 -18.66 17.58
C ARG A 238 -2.69 -19.24 18.64
N ASN A 239 -2.23 -20.21 19.43
CA ASN A 239 -3.07 -20.79 20.49
C ASN A 239 -3.40 -19.77 21.60
N MET A 240 -2.44 -18.90 21.93
CA MET A 240 -2.64 -17.82 22.90
C MET A 240 -3.67 -16.81 22.39
N VAL A 241 -3.54 -16.31 21.17
CA VAL A 241 -4.48 -15.34 20.58
C VAL A 241 -5.87 -15.96 20.44
N TRP A 242 -5.95 -17.25 20.10
CA TRP A 242 -7.21 -17.98 20.04
C TRP A 242 -7.91 -18.02 21.40
N PHE A 243 -7.15 -18.33 22.45
CA PHE A 243 -7.67 -18.36 23.81
C PHE A 243 -8.09 -16.96 24.26
N MET A 244 -7.29 -15.93 23.98
CA MET A 244 -7.60 -14.54 24.30
C MET A 244 -8.86 -14.05 23.58
N GLU A 245 -9.06 -14.43 22.32
CA GLU A 245 -10.27 -14.10 21.56
C GLU A 245 -11.49 -14.81 22.15
N LYS A 246 -11.37 -16.10 22.48
CA LYS A 246 -12.45 -16.89 23.11
C LYS A 246 -12.84 -16.39 24.51
N THR A 247 -11.90 -15.77 25.21
CA THR A 247 -12.10 -15.18 26.55
C THR A 247 -12.41 -13.68 26.50
N TRP A 248 -12.62 -13.10 25.31
CA TRP A 248 -12.94 -11.68 25.10
C TRP A 248 -11.85 -10.70 25.56
N ILE A 249 -10.62 -11.19 25.76
CA ILE A 249 -9.43 -10.39 26.06
C ILE A 249 -8.86 -9.78 24.77
N ALA A 250 -8.88 -10.54 23.68
CA ALA A 250 -8.55 -10.05 22.34
C ALA A 250 -9.83 -9.74 21.55
N ALA A 251 -9.73 -8.82 20.59
CA ALA A 251 -10.83 -8.48 19.71
C ALA A 251 -11.19 -9.67 18.81
N GLN A 252 -12.46 -9.78 18.41
CA GLN A 252 -12.88 -10.80 17.46
C GLN A 252 -12.23 -10.56 16.09
N GLY A 253 -11.73 -11.62 15.46
CA GLY A 253 -10.95 -11.58 14.24
C GLY A 253 -9.43 -11.51 14.46
N SER A 254 -8.96 -11.47 15.71
CA SER A 254 -7.52 -11.42 16.03
C SER A 254 -6.77 -12.65 15.51
N ILE A 255 -7.38 -13.83 15.58
CA ILE A 255 -6.78 -15.06 15.03
C ILE A 255 -6.64 -14.99 13.52
N GLU A 256 -7.62 -14.43 12.84
CA GLU A 256 -7.61 -14.38 11.39
C GLU A 256 -6.62 -13.34 10.86
N THR A 257 -6.52 -12.19 11.52
CA THR A 257 -5.44 -11.24 11.25
C THR A 257 -4.07 -11.90 11.45
N LEU A 258 -3.90 -12.70 12.51
CA LEU A 258 -2.66 -13.45 12.72
C LEU A 258 -2.40 -14.45 11.59
N GLU A 259 -3.40 -15.20 11.13
CA GLU A 259 -3.27 -16.17 10.04
C GLU A 259 -2.91 -15.48 8.69
N ILE A 260 -3.46 -14.30 8.41
CA ILE A 260 -3.07 -13.49 7.23
C ILE A 260 -1.60 -13.06 7.33
N LEU A 261 -1.17 -12.55 8.48
CA LEU A 261 0.22 -12.13 8.71
C LEU A 261 1.20 -13.32 8.64
N GLU A 262 0.78 -14.50 9.10
CA GLU A 262 1.57 -15.72 8.97
C GLU A 262 1.72 -16.16 7.51
N LYS A 263 0.65 -16.07 6.71
CA LYS A 263 0.72 -16.33 5.25
C LYS A 263 1.70 -15.38 4.56
N ALA A 264 1.65 -14.08 4.89
CA ALA A 264 2.59 -13.08 4.37
C ALA A 264 4.03 -13.47 4.68
N ALA A 265 4.34 -13.76 5.96
CA ALA A 265 5.69 -14.12 6.38
C ALA A 265 6.19 -15.40 5.69
N VAL A 266 5.35 -16.44 5.57
CA VAL A 266 5.71 -17.69 4.89
C VAL A 266 5.92 -17.45 3.39
N GLY A 267 5.03 -16.70 2.73
CA GLY A 267 5.15 -16.36 1.32
C GLY A 267 6.43 -15.60 1.01
N LEU A 268 6.73 -14.56 1.80
CA LEU A 268 7.92 -13.73 1.63
C LEU A 268 9.22 -14.52 1.85
N VAL A 269 9.30 -15.34 2.90
CA VAL A 269 10.49 -16.18 3.14
C VAL A 269 10.69 -17.19 2.01
N ARG A 270 9.64 -17.91 1.58
CA ARG A 270 9.72 -18.85 0.45
C ARG A 270 10.11 -18.13 -0.85
N GLY A 271 9.53 -16.96 -1.09
CA GLY A 271 9.80 -16.15 -2.28
C GLY A 271 11.24 -15.67 -2.35
N GLY A 272 11.79 -15.23 -1.21
CA GLY A 272 13.19 -14.85 -1.08
C GLY A 272 14.15 -16.04 -1.22
N GLU A 273 13.90 -17.15 -0.51
CA GLU A 273 14.76 -18.35 -0.55
C GLU A 273 14.83 -19.02 -1.93
N SER A 274 13.72 -18.99 -2.68
CA SER A 274 13.68 -19.51 -4.05
C SER A 274 14.15 -18.49 -5.10
N GLY A 275 14.32 -17.22 -4.71
CA GLY A 275 14.70 -16.13 -5.59
C GLY A 275 13.61 -15.70 -6.58
N ILE A 276 12.40 -16.26 -6.53
CA ILE A 276 11.31 -15.91 -7.45
C ILE A 276 10.69 -14.54 -7.15
N PHE A 277 10.95 -13.99 -5.97
CA PHE A 277 10.41 -12.73 -5.50
C PHE A 277 11.53 -11.85 -4.94
N THR A 278 11.47 -10.56 -5.22
CA THR A 278 12.36 -9.57 -4.62
C THR A 278 11.60 -8.30 -4.22
N PRO A 279 11.89 -7.74 -3.04
CA PRO A 279 11.44 -6.40 -2.67
C PRO A 279 12.38 -5.30 -3.20
N TYR A 280 13.46 -5.67 -3.90
CA TYR A 280 14.56 -4.78 -4.28
C TYR A 280 14.66 -4.54 -5.80
N PHE A 281 13.54 -4.60 -6.52
CA PHE A 281 13.56 -4.16 -7.90
C PHE A 281 13.62 -2.64 -7.97
N PHE A 282 14.82 -2.12 -8.22
CA PHE A 282 15.08 -0.70 -8.40
C PHE A 282 14.77 -0.29 -9.83
N PHE A 283 14.17 0.89 -9.98
CA PHE A 283 14.09 1.58 -11.26
C PHE A 283 14.33 3.07 -11.09
N LEU A 284 15.00 3.66 -12.07
CA LEU A 284 15.11 5.09 -12.31
C LEU A 284 14.40 5.39 -13.63
N ALA A 285 13.34 6.18 -13.54
CA ALA A 285 12.49 6.55 -14.64
C ALA A 285 12.47 8.06 -14.79
N ARG A 286 12.66 8.58 -16.00
CA ARG A 286 12.48 10.00 -16.31
C ARG A 286 11.16 10.20 -17.02
N LYS A 287 10.41 11.19 -16.56
CA LYS A 287 9.30 11.78 -17.32
C LYS A 287 9.81 13.03 -18.01
N SER A 288 9.64 13.12 -19.32
CA SER A 288 10.04 14.25 -20.18
C SER A 288 8.82 14.94 -20.77
#